data_AF-A0A4P6M4D0-F1
#
_entry.id   AF-A0A4P6M4D0-F1
#
_cell.length_a   1.000
_cell.length_b   1.000
_cell.length_c   1.000
_cell.angle_alpha   90.00
_cell.angle_beta   90.00
_cell.angle_gamma   90.00
#
_symmetry.space_group_name_H-M   'P 1'
#
loop_
_entity.id
_entity.type
_entity.pdbx_description
1 polymer ?
#
loop_
_entity_poly.entity_id
_entity_poly.type
_entity_poly.pdbx_seq_one_letter_code
_entity_poly.pdbx_strand_id
1 'polypeptide(L)'
;MKRIFYSIGFVFAIFFLSCGFFLSYQLSSLRDRMNRLEQESALMGKQVSANPFSRDSDYVFESFNSETGKLVKERYRVSSYADDQVVLRQELGDVTASDKETRYCVRMENGSLVVYLEDGKEVFEYTDIPLEALPSEEQAEVLGGKEIVGTDELYSFLENYSS
;
A
#
# COMPACT_ATOMS: atom_id res chain seq x y z
N MET A 1 53.56 56.01 -27.61
CA MET A 1 52.30 55.22 -27.57
C MET A 1 52.47 53.70 -27.69
N LYS A 2 53.57 53.14 -28.24
CA LYS A 2 53.69 51.67 -28.43
C LYS A 2 53.88 50.84 -27.15
N ARG A 3 54.44 51.41 -26.06
CA ARG A 3 54.68 50.68 -24.79
C ARG A 3 53.40 50.39 -23.98
N ILE A 4 52.35 51.18 -24.15
CA ILE A 4 51.06 51.03 -23.45
C ILE A 4 50.24 49.87 -24.03
N PHE A 5 50.41 49.56 -25.32
CA PHE A 5 49.75 48.41 -25.96
C PHE A 5 50.30 47.05 -25.49
N TYR A 6 51.55 46.97 -25.05
CA TYR A 6 52.10 45.73 -24.50
C TYR A 6 51.65 45.46 -23.07
N SER A 7 51.44 46.49 -22.25
CA SER A 7 50.92 46.32 -20.89
C SER A 7 49.45 45.90 -20.87
N ILE A 8 48.63 46.41 -21.80
CA ILE A 8 47.21 46.00 -21.88
C ILE A 8 47.08 44.52 -22.27
N GLY A 9 47.92 44.04 -23.21
CA GLY A 9 47.93 42.63 -23.62
C GLY A 9 48.35 41.68 -22.50
N PHE A 10 49.33 42.08 -21.68
CA PHE A 10 49.77 41.28 -20.53
C PHE A 10 48.68 41.13 -19.45
N VAL A 11 47.89 42.19 -19.19
CA VAL A 11 46.77 42.12 -18.25
C VAL A 11 45.65 41.22 -18.77
N PHE A 12 45.33 41.29 -20.07
CA PHE A 12 44.36 40.38 -20.67
C PHE A 12 44.82 38.92 -20.60
N ALA A 13 46.10 38.63 -20.82
CA ALA A 13 46.63 37.27 -20.71
C ALA A 13 46.46 36.71 -19.28
N ILE A 14 46.74 37.50 -18.25
CA ILE A 14 46.54 37.10 -16.85
C ILE A 14 45.04 36.89 -16.55
N PHE A 15 44.18 37.76 -17.07
CA PHE A 15 42.73 37.65 -16.88
C PHE A 15 42.15 36.39 -17.54
N PHE A 16 42.61 36.03 -18.74
CA PHE A 16 42.20 34.78 -19.39
C PHE A 16 42.69 33.55 -18.62
N LEU A 17 43.88 33.60 -18.04
CA LEU A 17 44.47 32.49 -17.29
C LEU A 17 43.74 32.28 -15.94
N SER A 18 43.39 33.37 -15.24
CA SER A 18 42.61 33.30 -14.00
C SER A 18 41.16 32.88 -14.26
N CYS A 19 40.54 33.39 -15.32
CA CYS A 19 39.18 33.02 -15.71
C CYS A 19 39.10 31.55 -16.14
N GLY A 20 40.07 31.06 -16.91
CA GLY A 20 40.16 29.64 -17.30
C GLY A 20 40.36 28.70 -16.10
N PHE A 21 41.16 29.12 -15.12
CA PHE A 21 41.34 28.37 -13.87
C PHE A 21 40.06 28.33 -13.04
N PHE A 22 39.35 29.45 -12.94
CA PHE A 22 38.07 29.54 -12.23
C PHE A 22 36.98 28.67 -12.87
N LEU A 23 36.89 28.66 -14.22
CA LEU A 23 35.98 27.79 -14.96
C LEU A 23 36.29 26.31 -14.74
N SER A 24 37.57 25.93 -14.73
CA SER A 24 37.98 24.55 -14.47
C SER A 24 37.59 24.09 -13.06
N TYR A 25 37.70 24.98 -12.07
CA TYR A 25 37.33 24.67 -10.69
C TYR A 25 35.82 24.44 -10.54
N GLN A 26 35.00 25.29 -11.18
CA GLN A 26 33.54 25.06 -11.22
C GLN A 26 33.19 23.75 -11.92
N LEU A 27 33.83 23.45 -13.04
CA LEU A 27 33.59 22.23 -13.82
C LEU A 27 33.94 20.96 -13.04
N SER A 28 35.03 20.98 -12.25
CA SER A 28 35.41 19.86 -11.38
C SER A 28 34.33 19.58 -10.32
N SER A 29 33.83 20.62 -9.66
CA SER A 29 32.79 20.48 -8.63
C SER A 29 31.47 19.94 -9.19
N LEU A 30 31.14 20.28 -10.44
CA LEU A 30 29.97 19.74 -11.14
C LEU A 30 30.19 18.28 -11.53
N ARG A 31 31.40 17.92 -11.97
CA ARG A 31 31.74 16.54 -12.33
C ARG A 31 31.68 15.60 -11.13
N ASP A 32 32.13 16.03 -9.96
CA ASP A 32 32.02 15.26 -8.73
C ASP A 32 30.56 15.07 -8.31
N ARG A 33 29.72 16.10 -8.44
CA ARG A 33 28.27 15.99 -8.19
C ARG A 33 27.61 15.05 -9.17
N MET A 34 27.96 15.13 -10.46
CA MET A 34 27.42 14.25 -11.50
C MET A 34 27.79 12.79 -11.25
N ASN A 35 29.04 12.50 -10.92
CA ASN A 35 29.49 11.14 -10.58
C ASN A 35 28.77 10.60 -9.34
N ARG A 36 28.51 11.44 -8.33
CA ARG A 36 27.73 11.05 -7.15
C ARG A 36 26.27 10.76 -7.51
N LEU A 37 25.65 11.61 -8.32
CA LEU A 37 24.27 11.41 -8.79
C LEU A 37 24.15 10.15 -9.66
N GLU A 38 25.16 9.85 -10.47
CA GLU A 38 25.21 8.64 -11.31
C GLU A 38 25.42 7.37 -10.47
N GLN A 39 26.23 7.44 -9.42
CA GLN A 39 26.34 6.36 -8.43
C GLN A 39 25.06 6.18 -7.63
N GLU A 40 24.45 7.27 -7.18
CA GLU A 40 23.19 7.25 -6.42
C GLU A 40 22.04 6.72 -7.28
N SER A 41 21.94 7.13 -8.55
CA SER A 41 20.94 6.60 -9.48
C SER A 41 21.19 5.13 -9.82
N ALA A 42 22.46 4.69 -9.96
CA ALA A 42 22.79 3.28 -10.14
C ALA A 42 22.47 2.43 -8.90
N LEU A 43 22.67 2.98 -7.70
CA LEU A 43 22.29 2.33 -6.44
C LEU A 43 20.76 2.27 -6.28
N MET A 44 20.05 3.34 -6.63
CA MET A 44 18.58 3.36 -6.66
C MET A 44 18.04 2.36 -7.67
N GLY A 45 18.57 2.29 -8.89
CA GLY A 45 18.19 1.30 -9.90
C GLY A 45 18.45 -0.14 -9.43
N LYS A 46 19.53 -0.37 -8.66
CA LYS A 46 19.82 -1.68 -8.06
C LYS A 46 18.87 -2.04 -6.90
N GLN A 47 18.42 -1.07 -6.11
CA GLN A 47 17.37 -1.28 -5.10
C GLN A 47 15.99 -1.54 -5.75
N VAL A 48 15.68 -0.91 -6.87
CA VAL A 48 14.42 -1.10 -7.61
C VAL A 48 14.40 -2.43 -8.38
N SER A 49 15.56 -2.95 -8.80
CA SER A 49 15.67 -4.24 -9.51
C SER A 49 15.34 -5.47 -8.66
N ALA A 50 15.26 -5.35 -7.33
CA ALA A 50 14.63 -6.37 -6.51
C ALA A 50 13.12 -6.22 -6.69
N ASN A 51 12.54 -6.88 -7.71
CA ASN A 51 11.12 -6.78 -8.08
C ASN A 51 10.22 -6.77 -6.82
N PRO A 52 9.73 -5.59 -6.37
CA PRO A 52 8.98 -5.48 -5.13
C PRO A 52 7.52 -5.94 -5.32
N PHE A 53 7.17 -6.27 -6.56
CA PHE A 53 5.85 -6.68 -7.00
C PHE A 53 5.79 -8.20 -7.19
N SER A 54 5.44 -8.90 -6.12
CA SER A 54 5.06 -10.31 -6.24
C SER A 54 3.59 -10.39 -6.65
N ARG A 55 3.26 -11.28 -7.60
CA ARG A 55 1.89 -11.46 -8.10
C ARG A 55 0.89 -11.88 -7.01
N ASP A 56 1.40 -12.46 -5.93
CA ASP A 56 0.60 -12.97 -4.80
C ASP A 56 0.54 -11.99 -3.62
N SER A 57 1.11 -10.79 -3.73
CA SER A 57 0.96 -9.75 -2.70
C SER A 57 -0.25 -8.88 -2.99
N ASP A 58 -1.12 -8.75 -1.99
CA ASP A 58 -2.19 -7.77 -1.98
C ASP A 58 -1.63 -6.42 -1.51
N TYR A 59 -1.84 -5.37 -2.30
CA TYR A 59 -1.42 -4.01 -1.98
C TYR A 59 -2.63 -3.22 -1.47
N VAL A 60 -2.56 -2.69 -0.25
CA VAL A 60 -3.62 -1.86 0.32
C VAL A 60 -3.16 -0.41 0.32
N PHE A 61 -3.93 0.45 -0.35
CA PHE A 61 -3.71 1.89 -0.34
C PHE A 61 -4.74 2.55 0.58
N GLU A 62 -4.25 3.35 1.53
CA GLU A 62 -5.08 4.15 2.41
C GLU A 62 -5.08 5.59 1.90
N SER A 63 -6.24 6.07 1.46
CA SER A 63 -6.44 7.43 0.98
C SER A 63 -7.43 8.14 1.89
N PHE A 64 -7.12 9.37 2.28
CA PHE A 64 -8.06 10.20 3.00
C PHE A 64 -8.95 10.94 2.00
N ASN A 65 -10.25 10.67 2.04
CA ASN A 65 -11.19 11.42 1.22
C ASN A 65 -11.56 12.73 1.93
N SER A 66 -11.03 13.84 1.43
CA SER A 66 -11.24 15.19 1.98
C SER A 66 -12.70 15.67 1.91
N GLU A 67 -13.52 15.07 1.06
CA GLU A 67 -14.95 15.44 0.90
C GLU A 67 -15.84 14.70 1.91
N THR A 68 -15.54 13.43 2.18
CA THR A 68 -16.33 12.61 3.11
C THR A 68 -15.74 12.54 4.52
N GLY A 69 -14.50 13.00 4.70
CA GLY A 69 -13.76 12.92 5.97
C GLY A 69 -13.43 11.50 6.41
N LYS A 70 -13.60 10.50 5.53
CA LYS A 70 -13.36 9.09 5.83
C LYS A 70 -12.05 8.61 5.23
N LEU A 71 -11.40 7.69 5.95
CA LEU A 71 -10.29 6.90 5.43
C LEU A 71 -10.86 5.85 4.48
N VAL A 72 -10.49 5.96 3.22
CA VAL A 72 -10.84 5.00 2.17
C VAL A 72 -9.66 4.04 2.05
N LYS A 73 -9.90 2.77 2.31
CA LYS A 73 -8.93 1.70 2.03
C LYS A 73 -9.32 1.03 0.73
N GLU A 74 -8.37 0.81 -0.15
CA GLU A 74 -8.60 0.14 -1.43
C GLU A 74 -7.54 -0.95 -1.61
N ARG A 75 -8.01 -2.14 -2.02
CA ARG A 75 -7.14 -3.28 -2.29
C ARG A 75 -6.86 -3.38 -3.78
N TYR A 76 -5.58 -3.54 -4.11
CA TYR A 76 -5.10 -3.65 -5.47
C TYR A 76 -4.23 -4.88 -5.64
N ARG A 77 -4.38 -5.55 -6.78
CA ARG A 77 -3.52 -6.64 -7.22
C ARG A 77 -2.74 -6.26 -8.47
N VAL A 78 -1.48 -6.65 -8.54
CA VAL A 78 -0.63 -6.40 -9.71
C VAL A 78 -1.09 -7.28 -10.87
N SER A 79 -1.63 -6.65 -11.92
CA SER A 79 -2.00 -7.35 -13.17
C SER A 79 -0.78 -7.57 -14.07
N SER A 80 0.08 -6.56 -14.19
CA SER A 80 1.32 -6.63 -14.98
C SER A 80 2.32 -5.57 -14.52
N TYR A 81 3.60 -5.81 -14.76
CA TYR A 81 4.68 -4.86 -14.48
C TYR A 81 5.69 -4.84 -15.64
N ALA A 82 6.36 -3.71 -15.84
CA ALA A 82 7.56 -3.52 -16.66
C ALA A 82 8.56 -2.65 -15.88
N ASP A 83 9.72 -2.36 -16.47
CA ASP A 83 10.80 -1.63 -15.78
C ASP A 83 10.40 -0.24 -15.29
N ASP A 84 9.39 0.40 -15.91
CA ASP A 84 8.93 1.75 -15.62
C ASP A 84 7.42 1.88 -15.36
N GLN A 85 6.66 0.78 -15.42
CA GLN A 85 5.20 0.81 -15.29
C GLN A 85 4.65 -0.38 -14.51
N VAL A 86 3.65 -0.13 -13.65
CA VAL A 86 2.91 -1.16 -12.93
C VAL A 86 1.43 -0.95 -13.17
N VAL A 87 0.75 -1.99 -13.63
CA VAL A 87 -0.70 -2.00 -13.85
C VAL A 87 -1.34 -2.71 -12.66
N LEU A 88 -2.08 -1.93 -11.87
CA LEU A 88 -2.84 -2.41 -10.73
C LEU A 88 -4.31 -2.60 -11.14
N ARG A 89 -4.88 -3.73 -10.75
CA ARG A 89 -6.33 -3.96 -10.80
C ARG A 89 -6.88 -3.70 -9.40
N GLN A 90 -7.87 -2.81 -9.32
CA GLN A 90 -8.65 -2.64 -8.12
C GLN A 90 -9.52 -3.88 -7.94
N GLU A 91 -9.34 -4.57 -6.82
CA GLU A 91 -10.28 -5.60 -6.40
C GLU A 91 -11.41 -4.87 -5.69
N LEU A 92 -12.62 -4.93 -6.25
CA LEU A 92 -13.81 -4.33 -5.67
C LEU A 92 -14.30 -5.22 -4.51
N GLY A 93 -13.45 -5.37 -3.50
CA GLY A 93 -13.81 -5.90 -2.20
C GLY A 93 -13.91 -4.70 -1.26
N ASP A 94 -15.03 -4.58 -0.58
CA ASP A 94 -15.34 -3.48 0.32
C ASP A 94 -14.34 -3.44 1.50
N VAL A 95 -13.18 -2.79 1.31
CA VAL A 95 -12.19 -2.59 2.39
C VAL A 95 -12.63 -1.46 3.33
N THR A 96 -13.82 -0.91 3.12
CA THR A 96 -14.44 0.13 3.95
C THR A 96 -15.16 -0.43 5.16
N ALA A 97 -15.56 -1.71 5.13
CA ALA A 97 -15.92 -2.41 6.34
C ALA A 97 -14.62 -2.75 7.07
N SER A 98 -14.22 -1.86 7.98
CA SER A 98 -13.44 -2.30 9.13
C SER A 98 -14.11 -3.58 9.64
N ASP A 99 -13.48 -4.74 9.45
CA ASP A 99 -13.90 -6.05 9.99
C ASP A 99 -14.12 -6.01 11.52
N LYS A 100 -13.94 -4.86 12.18
CA LYS A 100 -14.21 -4.63 13.59
C LYS A 100 -15.56 -3.98 13.89
N GLU A 101 -16.33 -3.56 12.88
CA GLU A 101 -17.59 -2.84 13.10
C GLU A 101 -18.82 -3.55 12.53
N THR A 102 -18.65 -4.48 11.58
CA THR A 102 -19.75 -5.31 11.07
C THR A 102 -20.23 -6.27 12.14
N ARG A 103 -21.51 -6.20 12.52
CA ARG A 103 -22.12 -7.14 13.48
C ARG A 103 -22.90 -8.21 12.75
N TYR A 104 -22.72 -9.44 13.19
CA TYR A 104 -23.43 -10.61 12.69
C TYR A 104 -24.31 -11.18 13.80
N CYS A 105 -25.46 -11.73 13.43
CA CYS A 105 -26.36 -12.43 14.35
C CYS A 105 -26.49 -13.88 13.92
N VAL A 106 -26.09 -14.82 14.78
CA VAL A 106 -26.20 -16.25 14.52
C VAL A 106 -27.49 -16.77 15.14
N ARG A 107 -28.31 -17.43 14.32
CA ARG A 107 -29.57 -18.03 14.74
C ARG A 107 -29.69 -19.44 14.20
N MET A 108 -30.60 -20.21 14.80
CA MET A 108 -30.96 -21.53 14.29
C MET A 108 -32.15 -21.42 13.33
N GLU A 109 -32.00 -21.99 12.14
CA GLU A 109 -33.08 -22.16 11.19
C GLU A 109 -33.01 -23.55 10.55
N ASN A 110 -34.13 -24.27 10.53
CA ASN A 110 -34.23 -25.63 9.97
C ASN A 110 -33.20 -26.63 10.52
N GLY A 111 -32.77 -26.46 11.78
CA GLY A 111 -31.83 -27.36 12.47
C GLY A 111 -30.35 -27.06 12.23
N SER A 112 -30.02 -26.06 11.40
CA SER A 112 -28.64 -25.62 11.14
C SER A 112 -28.45 -24.15 11.52
N LEU A 113 -27.20 -23.74 11.70
CA LEU A 113 -26.89 -22.34 11.98
C LEU A 113 -27.00 -21.49 10.72
N VAL A 114 -27.61 -20.31 10.86
CA VAL A 114 -27.72 -19.30 9.81
C VAL A 114 -27.20 -17.99 10.36
N VAL A 115 -26.31 -17.36 9.61
CA VAL A 115 -25.69 -16.09 9.97
C VAL A 115 -26.43 -14.97 9.25
N TYR A 116 -26.87 -13.98 10.02
CA TYR A 116 -27.55 -12.78 9.54
C TYR A 116 -26.65 -11.56 9.70
N LEU A 117 -26.84 -10.56 8.85
CA LEU A 117 -26.21 -9.23 9.00
C LEU A 117 -26.85 -8.44 10.16
N GLU A 118 -26.26 -7.30 10.54
CA GLU A 118 -26.70 -6.41 11.64
C GLU A 118 -28.21 -6.15 11.66
N ASP A 119 -28.83 -6.01 10.49
CA ASP A 119 -30.26 -5.74 10.34
C ASP A 119 -31.18 -6.95 10.61
N GLY A 120 -30.63 -8.16 10.80
CA GLY A 120 -31.36 -9.40 11.09
C GLY A 120 -32.37 -9.83 10.02
N LYS A 121 -32.33 -9.19 8.85
CA LYS A 121 -33.25 -9.39 7.70
C LYS A 121 -32.59 -10.05 6.52
N GLU A 122 -31.31 -9.76 6.32
CA GLU A 122 -30.52 -10.31 5.23
C GLU A 122 -29.64 -11.43 5.77
N VAL A 123 -29.74 -12.60 5.14
CA VAL A 123 -28.89 -13.74 5.45
C VAL A 123 -27.53 -13.47 4.83
N PHE A 124 -26.51 -13.48 5.69
CA PHE A 124 -25.12 -13.40 5.27
C PHE A 124 -24.65 -14.75 4.72
N GLU A 125 -24.85 -15.81 5.48
CA GLU A 125 -24.37 -17.14 5.14
C GLU A 125 -25.23 -18.25 5.76
N TYR A 126 -25.48 -19.29 4.97
CA TYR A 126 -26.06 -20.54 5.45
C TYR A 126 -24.92 -21.50 5.79
N THR A 127 -24.98 -22.09 6.98
CA THR A 127 -23.98 -23.07 7.40
C THR A 127 -24.63 -24.45 7.54
N ASP A 128 -23.84 -25.49 7.30
CA ASP A 128 -24.27 -26.88 7.50
C ASP A 128 -24.00 -27.37 8.94
N ILE A 129 -23.75 -26.45 9.88
CA ILE A 129 -23.41 -26.78 11.27
C ILE A 129 -24.72 -27.01 12.04
N PRO A 130 -24.97 -28.22 12.56
CA PRO A 130 -26.17 -28.49 13.36
C PRO A 130 -26.02 -27.86 14.75
N LEU A 131 -27.13 -27.40 15.33
CA LEU A 131 -27.13 -26.83 16.69
C LEU A 131 -26.53 -27.81 17.73
N GLU A 132 -26.72 -29.10 17.50
CA GLU A 132 -26.23 -30.19 18.35
C GLU A 132 -24.69 -30.30 18.39
N ALA A 133 -23.99 -29.74 17.39
CA ALA A 133 -22.53 -29.70 17.37
C ALA A 133 -21.95 -28.70 18.38
N LEU A 134 -22.76 -27.74 18.83
CA LEU A 134 -22.33 -26.71 19.76
C LEU A 134 -22.48 -27.20 21.21
N PRO A 135 -21.62 -26.76 22.14
CA PRO A 135 -21.80 -27.04 23.56
C PRO A 135 -23.07 -26.39 24.10
N SER A 136 -23.65 -26.95 25.17
CA SER A 136 -24.94 -26.51 25.74
C SER A 136 -25.03 -25.02 26.08
N GLU A 137 -23.89 -24.40 26.40
CA GLU A 137 -23.79 -22.96 26.69
C GLU A 137 -23.96 -22.12 25.42
N GLU A 138 -23.22 -22.43 24.36
CA GLU A 138 -23.32 -21.76 23.05
C GLU A 138 -24.68 -22.03 22.37
N GLN A 139 -25.27 -23.20 22.56
CA GLN A 139 -26.62 -23.49 22.06
C GLN A 139 -27.64 -22.50 22.63
N ALA A 140 -27.55 -22.19 23.93
CA ALA A 140 -28.45 -21.23 24.57
C ALA A 140 -28.23 -19.80 24.04
N GLU A 141 -26.97 -19.43 23.78
CA GLU A 141 -26.62 -18.12 23.22
C GLU A 141 -27.14 -17.96 21.79
N VAL A 142 -26.96 -18.97 20.94
CA VAL A 142 -27.46 -18.96 19.56
C VAL A 142 -28.99 -18.93 19.50
N LEU A 143 -29.67 -19.68 20.39
CA LEU A 143 -31.13 -19.59 20.53
C LEU A 143 -31.59 -18.20 21.02
N GLY A 144 -30.74 -17.50 21.77
CA GLY A 144 -30.93 -16.11 22.19
C GLY A 144 -30.59 -15.07 21.11
N GLY A 145 -30.04 -15.49 19.97
CA GLY A 145 -29.58 -14.60 18.90
C GLY A 145 -28.19 -14.02 19.17
N LYS A 146 -27.19 -14.91 19.30
CA LYS A 146 -25.79 -14.55 19.54
C LYS A 146 -25.30 -13.50 18.53
N GLU A 147 -24.81 -12.39 19.04
CA GLU A 147 -24.18 -11.34 18.23
C GLU A 147 -22.66 -11.52 18.23
N ILE A 148 -22.05 -11.49 17.05
CA ILE A 148 -20.61 -11.59 16.86
C ILE A 148 -20.15 -10.32 16.14
N VAL A 149 -19.07 -9.70 16.64
CA VAL A 149 -18.56 -8.46 16.07
C VAL A 149 -17.35 -8.77 15.22
N GLY A 150 -17.52 -8.62 13.92
CA GLY A 150 -16.45 -8.75 12.96
C GLY A 150 -16.35 -10.10 12.29
N THR A 151 -15.82 -10.06 11.07
CA THR A 151 -15.82 -11.21 10.17
C THR A 151 -14.81 -12.26 10.61
N ASP A 152 -13.67 -11.84 11.17
CA ASP A 152 -12.63 -12.75 11.69
C ASP A 152 -13.15 -13.58 12.88
N GLU A 153 -13.89 -12.96 13.80
CA GLU A 153 -14.45 -13.63 14.98
C GLU A 153 -15.57 -14.61 14.58
N LEU A 154 -16.39 -14.21 13.60
CA LEU A 154 -17.42 -15.09 13.01
C LEU A 154 -16.79 -16.34 12.39
N TYR A 155 -15.79 -16.19 11.51
CA TYR A 155 -15.17 -17.35 10.86
C TYR A 155 -14.42 -18.23 11.86
N SER A 156 -13.70 -17.63 12.83
CA SER A 156 -13.08 -18.38 13.93
C SER A 156 -14.10 -19.20 14.73
N PHE A 157 -15.28 -18.64 15.00
CA PHE A 157 -16.36 -19.35 15.66
C PHE A 157 -16.88 -20.52 14.81
N LEU A 158 -17.16 -20.29 13.52
CA LEU A 158 -17.71 -21.32 12.64
C LEU A 158 -16.70 -22.44 12.35
N GLU A 159 -15.41 -22.12 12.20
CA GLU A 159 -14.34 -23.09 11.92
C GLU A 159 -14.21 -24.14 13.03
N ASN A 160 -14.43 -23.76 14.29
CA ASN A 160 -14.39 -24.69 15.42
C ASN A 160 -15.45 -25.80 15.35
N TYR A 161 -16.52 -25.58 14.58
CA TYR A 161 -17.67 -26.50 14.50
C TYR A 161 -17.97 -26.97 13.06
N SER A 162 -17.21 -26.47 12.07
CA SER A 162 -17.22 -26.93 10.70
C SER A 162 -16.30 -28.16 10.58
N SER A 163 -16.89 -29.35 10.54
CA SER A 163 -16.18 -30.65 10.41
C SER A 163 -16.25 -31.21 9.00
#